data_AF-A0A409Y5L0-F1
#
_entry.id   AF-A0A409Y5L0-F1
#
_cell.length_a   1.000
_cell.length_b   1.000
_cell.length_c   1.000
_cell.angle_alpha   90.00
_cell.angle_beta   90.00
_cell.angle_gamma   90.00
#
_symmetry.space_group_name_H-M   'P 1'
#
loop_
_entity.id
_entity.type
_entity.pdbx_description
1 polymer ?
#
loop_
_entity_poly.entity_id
_entity_poly.type
_entity_poly.pdbx_seq_one_letter_code
_entity_poly.pdbx_strand_id
1 'polypeptide(L)'
;MQTPLSTFFNALGEREEHSCLALGEQDSRIKPILPLLEIFSYHGNYNFPWEEFLSVFTLSDEDKSIRTRPLKYIEVTCEPESIEDQERPPSIEPDVLRKLLVLLVDIDYYFEGISEDGPFDLVARSLEKVEHGQHA
;
A
#
# COMPACT_ATOMS: atom_id res chain seq x y z
N MET A 1 -17.22 -1.66 -4.33
CA MET A 1 -16.99 -3.02 -3.79
C MET A 1 -15.57 -3.03 -3.25
N GLN A 2 -15.34 -3.49 -2.03
CA GLN A 2 -13.99 -3.56 -1.48
C GLN A 2 -13.24 -4.71 -2.18
N THR A 3 -12.00 -4.48 -2.62
CA THR A 3 -11.19 -5.54 -3.23
C THR A 3 -10.60 -6.43 -2.14
N PRO A 4 -10.34 -7.73 -2.40
CA PRO A 4 -9.66 -8.59 -1.43
C PRO A 4 -8.33 -8.02 -0.93
N LEU A 5 -7.64 -7.25 -1.76
CA LEU A 5 -6.38 -6.60 -1.44
C LEU A 5 -6.57 -5.41 -0.49
N SER A 6 -7.59 -4.58 -0.70
CA SER A 6 -7.97 -3.54 0.27
C SER A 6 -8.35 -4.16 1.62
N THR A 7 -9.06 -5.29 1.63
CA THR A 7 -9.36 -6.02 2.89
C THR A 7 -8.10 -6.51 3.58
N PHE A 8 -7.12 -7.04 2.84
CA PHE A 8 -5.83 -7.45 3.40
C PHE A 8 -5.08 -6.27 4.03
N PHE A 9 -4.95 -5.14 3.35
CA PHE A 9 -4.28 -3.97 3.88
C PHE A 9 -5.01 -3.38 5.09
N ASN A 10 -6.34 -3.34 5.05
CA ASN A 10 -7.11 -2.94 6.22
C ASN A 10 -6.84 -3.86 7.40
N ALA A 11 -6.75 -5.18 7.21
CA ALA A 11 -6.38 -6.11 8.27
C ALA A 11 -4.93 -5.92 8.78
N LEU A 12 -4.03 -5.32 8.00
CA LEU A 12 -2.69 -4.95 8.47
C LEU A 12 -2.69 -3.69 9.36
N GLY A 13 -3.59 -2.75 9.09
CA GLY A 13 -3.70 -1.48 9.81
C GLY A 13 -4.70 -1.50 10.97
N GLU A 14 -5.78 -2.27 10.86
CA GLU A 14 -6.86 -2.36 11.84
C GLU A 14 -6.55 -3.44 12.90
N ARG A 15 -6.83 -3.10 14.17
CA ARG A 15 -7.22 -4.12 15.14
C ARG A 15 -8.69 -4.45 14.88
N GLU A 16 -9.03 -5.72 14.75
CA GLU A 16 -10.43 -6.15 14.81
C GLU A 16 -11.02 -5.78 16.19
N GLU A 17 -11.67 -4.62 16.31
CA GLU A 17 -12.42 -4.26 17.54
C GLU A 17 -13.73 -5.08 17.68
N HIS A 18 -13.94 -6.09 16.84
CA HIS A 18 -15.15 -6.90 16.81
C HIS A 18 -14.99 -8.23 17.56
N SER A 19 -15.00 -8.20 18.89
CA SER A 19 -15.70 -9.23 19.68
C SER A 19 -15.94 -8.84 21.13
N CYS A 20 -16.97 -8.03 21.35
CA CYS A 20 -17.74 -8.11 22.58
C CYS A 20 -18.70 -9.30 22.47
N LEU A 21 -18.58 -10.25 23.39
CA LEU A 21 -19.65 -10.76 24.29
C LEU A 21 -19.35 -12.19 24.76
N ALA A 22 -18.39 -12.37 25.67
CA ALA A 22 -18.47 -13.41 26.70
C ALA A 22 -17.57 -13.06 27.88
N LEU A 23 -18.16 -13.09 29.07
CA LEU A 23 -17.57 -12.69 30.35
C LEU A 23 -16.32 -13.51 30.70
N GLY A 24 -15.14 -12.91 30.56
CA GLY A 24 -13.88 -13.45 31.06
C GLY A 24 -12.75 -12.53 30.64
N GLU A 25 -12.01 -11.99 31.61
CA GLU A 25 -10.87 -11.10 31.44
C GLU A 25 -9.76 -11.79 30.62
N GLN A 26 -9.85 -11.76 29.30
CA GLN A 26 -8.72 -12.00 28.42
C GLN A 26 -8.27 -10.65 27.87
N ASP A 27 -7.11 -10.21 28.36
CA ASP A 27 -6.27 -9.16 27.77
C ASP A 27 -5.80 -9.64 26.39
N SER A 28 -6.74 -9.75 25.45
CA SER A 28 -6.49 -10.10 24.06
C SER A 28 -6.06 -8.83 23.34
N ARG A 29 -4.85 -8.36 23.70
CA ARG A 29 -4.15 -7.37 22.87
C ARG A 29 -3.91 -8.03 21.52
N ILE A 30 -4.82 -7.77 20.58
CA ILE A 30 -4.70 -8.24 19.21
C ILE A 30 -3.35 -7.73 18.71
N LYS A 31 -2.46 -8.67 18.42
CA LYS A 31 -1.15 -8.37 17.89
C LYS A 31 -1.31 -8.01 16.42
N PRO A 32 -0.60 -7.00 15.92
CA PRO A 32 -0.67 -6.65 14.52
C PRO A 32 -0.27 -7.85 13.66
N ILE A 33 -1.00 -8.06 12.56
CA ILE A 33 -0.73 -9.13 11.61
C ILE A 33 0.61 -8.85 10.94
N LEU A 34 1.55 -9.80 10.95
CA LEU A 34 2.90 -9.72 10.35
C LEU A 34 3.78 -8.56 10.92
N PRO A 35 4.01 -8.49 12.24
CA PRO A 35 4.75 -7.38 12.86
C PRO A 35 6.22 -7.27 12.42
N LEU A 36 6.76 -8.36 11.85
CA LEU A 36 8.12 -8.49 11.38
C LEU A 36 8.18 -8.58 9.85
N LEU A 37 7.24 -7.94 9.16
CA LEU A 37 7.23 -7.90 7.70
C LEU A 37 8.44 -7.10 7.21
N GLU A 38 9.38 -7.80 6.55
CA GLU A 38 10.57 -7.18 5.96
C GLU A 38 10.46 -7.00 4.45
N ILE A 39 9.70 -7.87 3.77
CA ILE A 39 9.60 -7.91 2.31
C ILE A 39 8.12 -7.95 1.92
N PHE A 40 7.72 -7.07 1.01
CA PHE A 40 6.40 -7.08 0.40
C PHE A 40 6.53 -7.11 -1.12
N SER A 41 5.91 -8.09 -1.77
CA SER A 41 5.84 -8.16 -3.23
C SER A 41 4.39 -8.33 -3.67
N TYR A 42 3.98 -7.54 -4.66
CA TYR A 42 2.68 -7.62 -5.30
C TYR A 42 2.84 -7.64 -6.81
N HIS A 43 2.11 -8.54 -7.47
CA HIS A 43 1.96 -8.58 -8.91
C HIS A 43 0.48 -8.71 -9.22
N GLY A 44 -0.08 -7.75 -9.95
CA GLY A 44 -1.50 -7.75 -10.26
C GLY A 44 -1.88 -6.60 -11.18
N ASN A 45 -3.11 -6.13 -11.09
CA ASN A 45 -3.64 -5.19 -12.07
C ASN A 45 -3.37 -3.71 -11.72
N TYR A 46 -3.76 -2.81 -12.61
CA TYR A 46 -3.63 -1.36 -12.45
C TYR A 46 -4.45 -0.77 -11.29
N ASN A 47 -5.39 -1.54 -10.70
CA ASN A 47 -6.24 -1.11 -9.59
C ASN A 47 -5.60 -1.39 -8.22
N PHE A 48 -4.30 -1.11 -8.09
CA PHE A 48 -3.59 -1.28 -6.82
C PHE A 48 -4.07 -0.23 -5.79
N PRO A 49 -4.48 -0.63 -4.58
CA PRO A 49 -5.04 0.25 -3.57
C PRO A 49 -3.92 1.00 -2.82
N TRP A 50 -3.35 2.02 -3.47
CA TRP A 50 -2.21 2.78 -2.96
C TRP A 50 -2.46 3.46 -1.60
N GLU A 51 -3.69 3.88 -1.32
CA GLU A 51 -4.05 4.50 -0.04
C GLU A 51 -3.99 3.49 1.09
N GLU A 52 -4.65 2.34 0.94
CA GLU A 52 -4.65 1.27 1.93
C GLU A 52 -3.26 0.66 2.09
N PHE A 53 -2.48 0.60 1.01
CA PHE A 53 -1.09 0.14 1.04
C PHE A 53 -0.22 0.90 2.05
N LEU A 54 -0.52 2.15 2.38
CA LEU A 54 0.19 2.91 3.42
C LEU A 54 0.15 2.21 4.81
N SER A 55 -0.85 1.38 5.07
CA SER A 55 -0.96 0.57 6.29
C SER A 55 0.17 -0.47 6.45
N VAL A 56 0.83 -0.84 5.36
CA VAL A 56 1.97 -1.78 5.38
C VAL A 56 3.13 -1.21 6.19
N PHE A 57 3.30 0.11 6.22
CA PHE A 57 4.44 0.75 6.89
C PHE A 57 4.23 0.94 8.39
N THR A 58 2.98 1.02 8.84
CA THR A 58 2.64 1.38 10.21
C THR A 58 2.14 0.17 11.01
N LEU A 59 2.47 0.17 12.30
CA LEU A 59 1.85 -0.67 13.31
C LEU A 59 1.04 0.28 14.18
N SER A 60 -0.28 0.17 14.14
CA SER A 60 -1.15 0.93 15.04
C SER A 60 -0.98 0.38 16.46
N ASP A 61 -0.35 1.16 17.35
CA ASP A 61 -0.21 0.83 18.77
C ASP A 61 -0.96 1.86 19.60
N GLU A 62 -1.74 1.39 20.59
CA GLU A 62 -2.58 2.23 21.47
C GLU A 62 -1.74 3.17 22.35
N ASP A 63 -0.48 2.80 22.60
CA ASP A 63 0.44 3.53 23.48
C ASP A 63 1.04 4.81 22.85
N LYS A 64 0.45 5.30 21.74
CA LYS A 64 0.85 6.51 20.99
C LYS A 64 2.26 6.48 20.40
N SER A 65 3.03 5.42 20.61
CA SER A 65 4.28 5.21 19.90
C SER A 65 3.97 4.62 18.54
N ILE A 66 4.11 5.41 17.48
CA ILE A 66 4.09 4.88 16.11
C ILE A 66 5.27 3.92 15.98
N ARG A 67 4.97 2.63 15.87
CA ARG A 67 5.97 1.63 15.52
C ARG A 67 5.87 1.38 14.02
N THR A 68 7.00 1.35 13.34
CA THR A 68 7.05 0.98 11.93
C THR A 68 7.41 -0.49 11.79
N ARG A 69 6.95 -1.11 10.70
CA ARG A 69 7.42 -2.46 10.35
C ARG A 69 8.88 -2.39 9.88
N PRO A 70 9.69 -3.43 10.11
CA PRO A 70 11.08 -3.47 9.66
C PRO A 70 11.19 -3.77 8.16
N LEU A 71 10.41 -3.08 7.33
CA LEU A 71 10.42 -3.23 5.87
C LEU A 71 11.79 -2.83 5.32
N LYS A 72 12.28 -3.65 4.40
CA LYS A 72 13.56 -3.48 3.71
C LYS A 72 13.36 -3.43 2.20
N TYR A 73 12.38 -4.18 1.69
CA TYR A 73 12.12 -4.27 0.26
C TYR A 73 10.63 -4.26 -0.07
N ILE A 74 10.24 -3.49 -1.08
CA ILE A 74 8.88 -3.41 -1.59
C ILE A 74 8.87 -3.50 -3.11
N GLU A 75 8.09 -4.43 -3.65
CA GLU A 75 7.89 -4.61 -5.07
C GLU A 75 6.41 -4.55 -5.40
N VAL A 76 6.05 -3.71 -6.37
CA VAL A 76 4.69 -3.59 -6.88
C VAL A 76 4.77 -3.56 -8.40
N THR A 77 4.29 -4.62 -9.03
CA THR A 77 4.15 -4.72 -10.48
C THR A 77 2.67 -4.69 -10.84
N CYS A 78 2.30 -3.71 -11.66
CA CYS A 78 0.94 -3.53 -12.14
C CYS A 78 0.87 -3.85 -13.64
N GLU A 79 -0.13 -4.62 -14.04
CA GLU A 79 -0.43 -5.01 -15.42
C GLU A 79 -1.84 -4.55 -15.82
N PRO A 80 -2.09 -4.21 -17.09
CA PRO A 80 -3.41 -3.82 -17.56
C PRO A 80 -4.35 -5.03 -17.56
N GLU A 81 -5.56 -4.87 -17.02
CA GLU A 81 -6.59 -5.92 -17.07
C GLU A 81 -7.44 -5.81 -18.35
N SER A 82 -7.49 -4.61 -18.93
CA SER A 82 -8.27 -4.28 -20.11
C SER A 82 -7.50 -3.40 -21.10
N ILE A 83 -8.05 -3.22 -22.32
CA ILE A 83 -7.51 -2.27 -23.30
C ILE A 83 -7.65 -0.83 -22.78
N GLU A 84 -8.73 -0.52 -22.05
CA GLU A 84 -8.94 0.82 -21.48
C GLU A 84 -7.83 1.18 -20.46
N ASP A 85 -7.37 0.19 -19.70
CA ASP A 85 -6.26 0.33 -18.77
C ASP A 85 -4.95 0.67 -19.50
N GLN A 86 -4.72 0.13 -20.70
CA GLN A 86 -3.53 0.45 -21.50
C GLN A 86 -3.51 1.91 -21.96
N GLU A 87 -4.68 2.48 -22.28
CA GLU A 87 -4.79 3.89 -22.68
C GLU A 87 -4.56 4.85 -21.49
N ARG A 88 -4.82 4.38 -20.27
CA ARG A 88 -4.70 5.16 -19.03
C ARG A 88 -3.87 4.41 -17.98
N PRO A 89 -2.55 4.36 -18.18
CA PRO A 89 -1.66 3.70 -17.23
C PRO A 89 -1.79 4.31 -15.83
N PRO A 90 -1.63 3.49 -14.78
CA PRO A 90 -1.88 3.87 -13.41
C PRO A 90 -0.92 4.97 -13.01
N SER A 91 -1.43 5.82 -12.14
CA SER A 91 -0.66 6.85 -11.47
C SER A 91 -0.99 6.78 -10.00
N ILE A 92 0.01 7.06 -9.19
CA ILE A 92 -0.18 7.23 -7.76
C ILE A 92 -0.73 8.64 -7.55
N GLU A 93 -1.81 8.75 -6.78
CA GLU A 93 -2.39 10.05 -6.43
C GLU A 93 -1.33 10.94 -5.74
N PRO A 94 -1.26 12.25 -6.05
CA PRO A 94 -0.19 13.13 -5.57
C PRO A 94 0.02 13.11 -4.06
N ASP A 95 -1.07 13.09 -3.29
CA ASP A 95 -1.01 13.10 -1.82
C ASP A 95 -0.55 11.75 -1.26
N VAL A 96 -0.86 10.65 -1.94
CA VAL A 96 -0.40 9.30 -1.59
C VAL A 96 1.08 9.15 -1.95
N LEU A 97 1.47 9.62 -3.12
CA LEU A 97 2.86 9.62 -3.59
C LEU A 97 3.78 10.37 -2.62
N ARG A 98 3.39 11.57 -2.17
CA ARG A 98 4.17 12.33 -1.19
C ARG A 98 4.35 11.57 0.12
N LYS A 99 3.31 10.90 0.62
CA LYS A 99 3.39 10.07 1.82
C LYS A 99 4.30 8.87 1.61
N LEU A 100 4.16 8.17 0.48
CA LEU A 100 5.01 7.04 0.11
C LEU A 100 6.49 7.43 0.06
N LEU A 101 6.84 8.53 -0.59
CA LEU A 101 8.23 8.98 -0.70
C LEU A 101 8.87 9.27 0.66
N VAL A 102 8.10 9.77 1.63
CA VAL A 102 8.58 9.95 3.02
C VAL A 102 8.80 8.61 3.72
N LEU A 103 7.94 7.63 3.48
CA LEU A 103 8.03 6.30 4.09
C LEU A 103 9.13 5.44 3.46
N LEU A 104 9.48 5.68 2.20
CA LEU A 104 10.44 4.89 1.42
C LEU A 104 11.91 5.32 1.59
N VAL A 105 12.21 6.36 2.40
CA VAL A 105 13.57 6.94 2.52
C VAL A 105 14.66 5.91 2.80
N ASP A 106 14.35 4.89 3.61
CA ASP A 106 15.30 3.83 4.03
C ASP A 106 14.88 2.43 3.56
N ILE A 107 14.07 2.35 2.50
CA ILE A 107 13.48 1.10 1.99
C ILE A 107 13.81 0.97 0.51
N ASP A 108 14.39 -0.16 0.10
CA ASP A 108 14.56 -0.48 -1.31
C ASP A 108 13.19 -0.74 -1.95
N TYR A 109 12.91 -0.12 -3.09
CA TYR A 109 11.61 -0.28 -3.74
C TYR A 109 11.70 -0.43 -5.25
N TYR A 110 10.70 -1.12 -5.80
CA TYR A 110 10.51 -1.34 -7.23
C TYR A 110 9.04 -1.25 -7.59
N PHE A 111 8.61 -0.09 -8.14
CA PHE A 111 7.23 0.11 -8.60
C PHE A 111 7.20 0.22 -10.12
N GLU A 112 6.70 -0.83 -10.77
CA GLU A 112 6.69 -0.96 -12.22
C GLU A 112 5.25 -1.13 -12.75
N GLY A 113 4.94 -0.42 -13.83
CA GLY A 113 3.74 -0.66 -14.63
C GLY A 113 4.13 -1.24 -15.98
N ILE A 114 3.30 -2.12 -16.53
CA ILE A 114 3.54 -2.78 -17.83
C ILE A 114 2.61 -2.22 -18.91
N SER A 115 3.14 -1.46 -19.89
CA SER A 115 2.35 -1.02 -21.05
C SER A 115 2.72 -1.79 -22.33
N GLU A 116 2.03 -1.50 -23.45
CA GLU A 116 2.39 -2.02 -24.77
C GLU A 116 3.81 -1.60 -25.21
N ASP A 117 4.27 -0.43 -24.77
CA ASP A 117 5.61 0.10 -25.04
C ASP A 117 6.69 -0.52 -24.14
N GLY A 118 6.29 -1.35 -23.17
CA GLY A 118 7.16 -2.02 -22.21
C GLY A 118 6.96 -1.56 -20.76
N PRO A 119 7.84 -1.99 -19.85
CA PRO A 119 7.80 -1.58 -18.46
C PRO A 119 8.11 -0.08 -18.29
N PHE A 120 7.49 0.54 -17.30
CA PHE A 120 7.74 1.92 -16.91
C PHE A 120 7.76 2.09 -15.38
N ASP A 121 8.55 3.05 -14.91
CA ASP A 121 8.63 3.41 -13.48
C ASP A 121 7.39 4.20 -13.07
N LEU A 122 6.59 3.62 -12.15
CA LEU A 122 5.36 4.22 -11.66
C LEU A 122 5.58 5.49 -10.84
N VAL A 123 6.67 5.56 -10.08
CA VAL A 123 7.01 6.71 -9.24
C VAL A 123 7.41 7.88 -10.12
N ALA A 124 8.34 7.65 -11.06
CA ALA A 124 8.81 8.67 -11.99
C ALA A 124 7.63 9.25 -12.80
N ARG A 125 6.78 8.38 -13.35
CA ARG A 125 5.60 8.80 -14.10
C ARG A 125 4.60 9.60 -13.26
N SER A 126 4.41 9.21 -12.00
CA SER A 126 3.50 9.92 -11.09
C SER A 126 4.06 11.29 -10.70
N LEU A 127 5.38 11.42 -10.54
CA LEU A 127 6.04 12.71 -10.29
C LEU A 127 5.88 13.68 -11.46
N GLU A 128 6.07 13.21 -12.70
CA GLU A 128 5.88 14.04 -13.90
C GLU A 128 4.47 14.65 -13.94
N LYS A 129 3.43 13.87 -13.60
CA LYS A 129 2.05 14.37 -13.53
C LYS A 129 1.88 15.50 -12.51
N VAL A 130 2.52 15.39 -11.35
CA VAL A 130 2.47 16.41 -10.29
C VAL A 130 3.13 17.71 -10.75
N GLU A 131 4.26 17.64 -11.44
CA GLU A 131 4.99 18.82 -11.93
C GLU A 131 4.23 19.57 -13.03
N HIS A 132 3.49 18.85 -13.88
CA HIS A 132 2.73 19.44 -14.99
C HIS A 132 1.33 19.93 -14.59
N GLY A 133 0.95 19.82 -13.30
CA GLY A 133 -0.35 20.29 -12.80
C GLY A 133 -1.55 19.56 -13.41
N GLN A 134 -1.34 18.35 -13.94
CA GLN A 134 -2.41 17.52 -14.46
C GLN A 134 -3.13 16.86 -13.28
N HIS A 135 -4.24 17.47 -12.86
CA HIS A 135 -5.21 16.78 -12.00
C HIS A 135 -5.91 15.71 -12.86
N ALA A 136 -5.72 14.44 -12.48
CA ALA A 136 -6.35 13.28 -13.10
C ALA A 136 -7.85 13.25 -12.83
#